data_AF-A0A497A2A5-F1
#
_entry.id   AF-A0A497A2A5-F1
#
_cell.length_a   1.000
_cell.length_b   1.000
_cell.length_c   1.000
_cell.angle_alpha   90.00
_cell.angle_beta   90.00
_cell.angle_gamma   90.00
#
_symmetry.space_group_name_H-M   'P 1'
#
loop_
_entity.id
_entity.type
_entity.pdbx_description
1 polymer ?
#
loop_
_entity_poly.entity_id
_entity_poly.type
_entity_poly.pdbx_seq_one_letter_code
_entity_poly.pdbx_strand_id
1 'polypeptide(L)' 'MPRPRPTQRQIAREAGVSRTAVSLVLNNVPGVRISPETRQRILEVARRLNYY' A
#
# COMPACT_ATOMS: atom_id res chain seq x y z
N MET A 1 24.99 5.34 -3.71
CA MET A 1 23.79 5.80 -2.97
C MET A 1 22.80 4.63 -2.94
N PRO A 2 22.41 4.08 -1.78
CA PRO A 2 21.45 2.99 -1.76
C PRO A 2 20.11 3.52 -2.30
N ARG A 3 19.64 2.98 -3.43
CA ARG A 3 18.28 3.27 -3.93
C ARG A 3 17.32 2.94 -2.79
N PRO A 4 16.49 3.89 -2.33
CA PRO A 4 15.57 3.61 -1.24
C PRO A 4 14.70 2.45 -1.70
N ARG A 5 14.75 1.34 -0.94
CA ARG A 5 13.82 0.24 -1.15
C ARG A 5 12.42 0.84 -1.18
N PRO A 6 11.55 0.44 -2.11
CA PRO A 6 10.19 0.90 -2.10
C PRO A 6 9.65 0.72 -0.68
N THR A 7 9.08 1.77 -0.10
CA THR A 7 8.54 1.74 1.27
C THR A 7 7.02 1.81 1.23
N GLN A 8 6.34 1.30 2.25
CA GLN A 8 4.89 1.43 2.38
C GLN A 8 4.41 2.89 2.26
N ARG A 9 5.29 3.87 2.56
CA ARG A 9 5.04 5.31 2.38
C ARG A 9 4.94 5.72 0.91
N GLN A 10 5.70 5.11 0.01
CA GLN A 10 5.57 5.32 -1.43
C GLN A 10 4.28 4.69 -1.96
N ILE A 11 3.99 3.44 -1.58
CA ILE A 11 2.72 2.77 -1.93
C ILE A 11 1.54 3.63 -1.50
N ALA A 12 1.58 4.18 -0.28
CA ALA A 12 0.56 5.07 0.25
C ALA A 12 0.39 6.34 -0.60
N ARG A 13 1.49 7.01 -0.96
CA ARG A 13 1.46 8.21 -1.81
C ARG A 13 0.86 7.94 -3.19
N GLU A 14 1.24 6.83 -3.79
CA GLU A 14 0.86 6.48 -5.17
C GLU A 14 -0.56 5.91 -5.25
N ALA A 15 -1.00 5.16 -4.23
CA ALA A 15 -2.39 4.71 -4.09
C ALA A 15 -3.33 5.82 -3.56
N GLY A 16 -2.81 6.98 -3.14
CA GLY A 16 -3.60 8.09 -2.62
C GLY A 16 -4.20 7.83 -1.23
N VAL A 17 -3.52 7.03 -0.41
CA VAL A 17 -3.99 6.60 0.91
C VAL A 17 -2.96 6.92 2.00
N SER A 18 -3.36 6.79 3.26
CA SER A 18 -2.44 6.89 4.39
C SER A 18 -1.56 5.65 4.51
N ARG A 19 -0.32 5.82 5.01
CA ARG A 19 0.60 4.71 5.30
C ARG A 19 -0.03 3.67 6.23
N THR A 20 -0.86 4.12 7.17
CA THR A 20 -1.63 3.24 8.07
C THR A 20 -2.59 2.34 7.29
N ALA A 21 -3.29 2.86 6.27
CA ALA A 21 -4.20 2.07 5.45
C ALA A 21 -3.45 0.98 4.65
N VAL A 22 -2.28 1.30 4.09
CA VAL A 22 -1.42 0.30 3.43
C VAL A 22 -0.97 -0.77 4.42
N SER A 23 -0.53 -0.38 5.61
CA SER A 23 -0.15 -1.33 6.66
C SER A 23 -1.31 -2.24 7.05
N LEU A 24 -2.51 -1.69 7.22
CA LEU A 24 -3.71 -2.46 7.55
C LEU A 24 -4.10 -3.45 6.44
N VAL A 25 -4.00 -3.04 5.17
CA VAL A 25 -4.28 -3.90 4.02
C VAL A 25 -3.24 -5.02 3.88
N LEU A 26 -1.95 -4.69 4.05
CA LEU A 26 -0.85 -5.66 3.98
C LEU A 26 -0.88 -6.64 5.16
N ASN A 27 -1.23 -6.17 6.37
CA ASN A 27 -1.44 -7.02 7.55
C ASN A 27 -2.81 -7.72 7.55
N ASN A 28 -3.60 -7.54 6.48
CA ASN A 28 -4.91 -8.17 6.30
C ASN A 28 -5.85 -7.97 7.51
N VAL A 29 -5.80 -6.79 8.13
CA VAL A 29 -6.55 -6.50 9.36
C VAL A 29 -8.05 -6.48 9.06
N PRO A 30 -8.86 -7.38 9.67
CA PRO A 30 -10.31 -7.37 9.49
C PRO A 30 -10.93 -6.18 10.22
N GLY A 31 -11.98 -5.59 9.63
CA GLY A 31 -12.74 -4.47 10.23
C GLY A 31 -12.36 -3.07 9.73
N VAL A 32 -11.37 -2.95 8.84
CA VAL A 32 -11.03 -1.66 8.27
C VAL A 32 -11.99 -1.32 7.13
N ARG A 33 -12.68 -0.19 7.25
CA ARG A 33 -13.55 0.39 6.21
C ARG A 33 -12.71 0.94 5.05
N ILE A 34 -12.07 0.06 4.30
CA ILE A 34 -11.38 0.40 3.06
C ILE A 34 -12.24 -0.10 1.92
N SER A 35 -12.61 0.80 1.03
CA SER A 35 -13.34 0.44 -0.19
C SER A 35 -12.56 -0.60 -0.98
N PRO A 36 -13.23 -1.60 -1.57
CA PRO A 36 -12.56 -2.63 -2.37
C PRO A 36 -11.71 -2.02 -3.49
N GLU A 37 -12.16 -0.91 -4.09
CA GLU A 37 -11.39 -0.10 -5.05
C GLU A 37 -10.03 0.35 -4.49
N THR A 38 -10.02 0.93 -3.30
CA THR A 38 -8.81 1.41 -2.64
C THR A 38 -7.86 0.25 -2.31
N ARG A 39 -8.41 -0.88 -1.87
CA ARG A 39 -7.63 -2.10 -1.61
C ARG A 39 -6.95 -2.61 -2.88
N GLN A 40 -7.69 -2.62 -3.98
CA GLN A 40 -7.21 -3.04 -5.29
C GLN A 40 -6.11 -2.11 -5.79
N ARG A 41 -6.30 -0.78 -5.63
CA ARG A 41 -5.27 0.23 -5.94
C ARG A 41 -3.98 0.03 -5.15
N ILE A 42 -4.08 -0.25 -3.84
CA ILE A 42 -2.92 -0.55 -2.99
C ILE A 42 -2.19 -1.80 -3.48
N LEU A 43 -2.92 -2.87 -3.81
CA LEU A 43 -2.34 -4.11 -4.33
C LEU A 43 -1.67 -3.92 -5.69
N GLU A 44 -2.29 -3.17 -6.60
CA GLU A 44 -1.71 -2.83 -7.91
C GLU A 44 -0.43 -2.00 -7.77
N VAL A 45 -0.45 -0.98 -6.92
CA VAL A 45 0.71 -0.13 -6.65
C VAL A 45 1.83 -0.93 -5.98
N ALA A 46 1.51 -1.78 -4.99
CA ALA A 46 2.50 -2.66 -4.36
C ALA A 46 3.14 -3.61 -5.38
N ARG A 47 2.35 -4.14 -6.32
CA ARG A 47 2.82 -4.99 -7.42
C ARG A 47 3.68 -4.21 -8.42
N ARG A 48 3.28 -2.99 -8.79
CA ARG A 48 4.07 -2.09 -9.67
C ARG A 48 5.40 -1.68 -9.07
N LEU A 49 5.41 -1.37 -7.78
CA LEU A 49 6.63 -1.01 -7.04
C LEU A 49 7.52 -2.22 -6.76
N ASN A 50 7.13 -3.42 -7.21
CA ASN A 50 7.87 -4.67 -7.02
C ASN A 50 8.23 -4.89 -5.54
N TYR A 51 7.29 -4.56 -4.66
CA TYR A 51 7.40 -4.75 -3.22
C TYR A 51 7.22 -6.24 -2.93
N TYR A 52 8.32 -7.00 -2.99
CA TYR A 52 8.41 -8.42 -2.62
C TYR A 52 9.66 -8.65 -1.78
#